data_AF-A0A662T1Q3-F1
#
_entry.id   AF-A0A662T1Q3-F1
#
_cell.length_a   1.000
_cell.length_b   1.000
_cell.length_c   1.000
_cell.angle_alpha   90.00
_cell.angle_beta   90.00
_cell.angle_gamma   90.00
#
_symmetry.space_group_name_H-M   'P 1'
#
loop_
_entity.id
_entity.type
_entity.pdbx_description
1 polymer ?
#
loop_
_entity_poly.entity_id
_entity_poly.type
_entity_poly.pdbx_seq_one_letter_code
_entity_poly.pdbx_strand_id
1 'polypeptide(L)'
;KHKDIDRVFREVKWEFEVDPMEIARIFLEPDVTSNYTLEWKPVDRDRVLRILVDEHDFSFERVSKALDEIEAAVERARKRRSLEAWFK
;
A
#
# COMPACT_ATOMS: atom_id res chain seq x y z
N LYS A 1 19.21 16.36 23.26
CA LYS A 1 18.49 15.69 22.15
C LYS A 1 19.06 16.20 20.83
N HIS A 2 19.85 15.38 20.14
CA HIS A 2 20.53 15.74 18.89
C HIS A 2 19.52 15.60 17.75
N LYS A 3 19.36 16.63 16.91
CA LYS A 3 18.44 16.62 15.75
C LYS A 3 19.11 16.16 14.45
N ASP A 4 20.40 15.86 14.53
CA ASP A 4 21.28 15.63 13.40
C ASP A 4 21.89 14.23 13.55
N ILE A 5 21.71 13.42 12.52
CA ILE A 5 22.12 12.01 12.47
C ILE A 5 23.65 11.86 12.57
N ASP A 6 24.40 12.79 11.98
CA ASP A 6 25.86 12.83 12.04
C ASP A 6 26.35 13.13 13.46
N ARG A 7 25.56 13.86 14.24
CA ARG A 7 25.88 14.14 15.64
C ARG A 7 25.59 12.96 16.55
N VAL A 8 24.58 12.15 16.23
CA VAL A 8 24.26 10.92 16.98
C VAL A 8 25.36 9.88 16.78
N PHE A 9 25.79 9.62 15.54
CA PHE A 9 26.81 8.60 15.25
C PHE A 9 28.24 9.00 15.65
N ARG A 10 28.47 10.26 16.02
CA ARG A 10 29.72 10.70 16.69
C ARG A 10 29.77 10.36 18.17
N GLU A 11 28.63 10.26 18.83
CA GLU A 11 28.53 10.05 20.28
C GLU A 11 28.18 8.60 20.63
N VAL A 12 27.57 7.86 19.68
CA VAL A 12 27.16 6.46 19.85
C VAL A 12 28.21 5.52 19.25
N LYS A 13 28.62 4.51 20.02
CA LYS A 13 29.48 3.43 19.52
C LYS A 13 28.68 2.52 18.59
N TRP A 14 29.07 2.48 17.32
CA TRP A 14 28.48 1.60 16.32
C TRP A 14 29.33 0.33 16.16
N GLU A 15 28.75 -0.82 16.48
CA GLU A 15 29.45 -2.12 16.51
C GLU A 15 29.04 -3.06 15.37
N PHE A 16 28.21 -2.59 14.44
CA PHE A 16 27.75 -3.38 13.30
C PHE A 16 28.66 -3.16 12.08
N GLU A 17 28.73 -4.17 11.21
CA GLU A 17 29.55 -4.14 9.99
C GLU A 17 29.00 -3.18 8.93
N VAL A 18 27.70 -2.88 8.98
CA VAL A 18 27.01 -2.00 8.03
C VAL A 18 27.15 -0.55 8.44
N ASP A 19 27.42 0.36 7.51
CA ASP A 19 27.50 1.79 7.80
C ASP A 19 26.12 2.31 8.25
N PRO A 20 26.00 2.96 9.42
CA PRO A 20 24.73 3.54 9.85
C PRO A 20 24.13 4.54 8.85
N MET A 21 24.96 5.20 8.05
CA MET A 21 24.51 6.12 7.00
C MET A 21 23.89 5.39 5.81
N GLU A 22 24.28 4.14 5.55
CA GLU A 22 23.64 3.29 4.54
C GLU A 22 22.19 2.98 4.93
N ILE A 23 21.97 2.65 6.21
CA ILE A 23 20.63 2.45 6.77
C ILE A 23 19.82 3.75 6.71
N ALA A 24 20.42 4.88 7.07
CA ALA A 24 19.76 6.18 6.99
C ALA A 24 19.29 6.50 5.57
N ARG A 25 20.11 6.17 4.56
CA ARG A 25 19.78 6.39 3.16
C ARG A 25 18.52 5.63 2.72
N ILE A 26 18.31 4.40 3.21
CA ILE A 26 17.08 3.62 2.90
C ILE A 26 15.81 4.40 3.29
N PHE A 27 15.85 5.13 4.41
CA PHE A 27 14.71 5.90 4.90
C PHE A 27 14.61 7.30 4.28
N LEU A 28 15.76 7.96 4.04
CA LEU A 28 15.81 9.34 3.55
C LEU A 28 15.70 9.42 2.02
N GLU A 29 16.28 8.46 1.33
CA GLU A 29 16.35 8.35 -0.12
C GLU A 29 15.95 6.93 -0.56
N PRO A 30 14.71 6.50 -0.24
CA PRO A 30 14.24 5.20 -0.68
C PRO A 30 14.19 5.15 -2.22
N ASP A 31 14.48 3.98 -2.76
CA ASP A 31 14.27 3.70 -4.18
C ASP A 31 12.77 3.72 -4.48
N VAL A 32 12.28 4.85 -5.00
CA VAL A 32 10.88 5.08 -5.34
C VAL A 32 10.70 5.18 -6.85
N THR A 33 9.49 4.83 -7.30
CA THR A 33 9.06 5.04 -8.68
C THR A 33 7.77 5.84 -8.70
N SER A 34 7.72 6.86 -9.56
CA SER A 34 6.49 7.57 -9.93
C SER A 34 5.84 7.00 -11.19
N ASN A 35 6.44 5.95 -11.78
CA ASN A 35 5.97 5.34 -13.01
C ASN A 35 4.84 4.33 -12.74
N TYR A 36 3.67 4.84 -12.36
CA TYR A 36 2.44 4.07 -12.23
C TYR A 36 1.21 4.94 -12.55
N THR A 37 0.11 4.30 -12.90
CA THR A 37 -1.18 4.97 -13.09
C THR A 37 -2.19 4.39 -12.09
N LEU A 38 -2.88 5.27 -11.38
CA LEU A 38 -3.94 4.87 -10.46
C LEU A 38 -5.26 4.71 -11.23
N GLU A 39 -5.62 3.46 -11.50
CA GLU A 39 -6.86 3.10 -12.20
C GLU A 39 -7.68 2.10 -11.37
N TRP A 40 -8.98 2.38 -11.23
CA TRP A 40 -9.93 1.46 -10.59
C TRP A 40 -10.74 0.74 -11.66
N LYS A 41 -10.39 -0.52 -11.92
CA LYS A 41 -11.07 -1.39 -12.90
C LYS A 41 -12.21 -2.18 -12.25
N PRO A 42 -13.21 -2.61 -13.03
CA PRO A 42 -14.21 -3.56 -12.54
C PRO A 42 -13.56 -4.83 -12.00
N VAL A 43 -14.15 -5.41 -10.97
CA VAL A 43 -13.69 -6.68 -10.39
C VAL A 43 -14.11 -7.83 -11.30
N ASP A 44 -13.17 -8.73 -11.59
CA ASP A 44 -13.47 -10.00 -12.26
C ASP A 44 -13.86 -11.04 -11.21
N ARG A 45 -15.17 -11.14 -10.96
CA ARG A 45 -15.75 -11.97 -9.90
C ARG A 45 -15.33 -13.44 -10.02
N ASP A 46 -15.46 -14.00 -11.21
CA ASP A 46 -15.19 -15.42 -11.46
C ASP A 46 -13.72 -15.74 -11.24
N ARG A 47 -12.82 -14.84 -11.66
CA ARG A 47 -11.39 -15.02 -11.43
C ARG A 47 -11.01 -14.90 -9.96
N VAL A 48 -11.64 -14.00 -9.20
CA VAL A 48 -11.41 -13.90 -7.76
C VAL A 48 -11.90 -15.14 -7.03
N LEU A 49 -13.09 -15.64 -7.37
CA LEU A 49 -13.61 -16.88 -6.80
C LEU A 49 -12.69 -18.06 -7.08
N ARG A 50 -12.19 -18.20 -8.30
CA ARG A 50 -11.24 -19.26 -8.63
C ARG A 50 -9.96 -19.20 -7.79
N ILE A 51 -9.30 -18.05 -7.74
CA ILE A 51 -8.04 -17.91 -7.00
C ILE A 51 -8.27 -18.11 -5.49
N LEU A 52 -9.30 -17.50 -4.92
CA LEU A 52 -9.49 -17.55 -3.46
C LEU A 52 -10.14 -18.85 -3.00
N VAL A 53 -11.19 -19.32 -3.67
CA VAL A 53 -11.96 -20.49 -3.26
C VAL A 53 -11.32 -21.76 -3.80
N ASP A 54 -11.09 -21.85 -5.11
CA ASP A 54 -10.62 -23.09 -5.73
C ASP A 54 -9.12 -23.35 -5.47
N GLU A 55 -8.28 -22.31 -5.51
CA GLU A 55 -6.82 -22.45 -5.37
C GLU A 55 -6.29 -22.23 -3.94
N HIS A 56 -7.03 -21.50 -3.09
CA HIS A 56 -6.60 -21.13 -1.74
C HIS A 56 -7.57 -21.54 -0.62
N ASP A 57 -8.61 -22.33 -0.94
CA ASP A 57 -9.57 -22.92 0.02
C ASP A 57 -10.30 -21.90 0.92
N PHE A 58 -10.49 -20.67 0.46
CA PHE A 58 -11.32 -19.69 1.17
C PHE A 58 -12.80 -20.09 1.10
N SER A 59 -13.56 -19.73 2.15
CA SER A 59 -15.01 -19.92 2.16
C SER A 59 -15.69 -19.11 1.05
N PHE A 60 -16.35 -19.83 0.13
CA PHE A 60 -17.15 -19.25 -0.95
C PHE A 60 -18.13 -18.19 -0.45
N GLU A 61 -18.89 -18.50 0.60
CA GLU A 61 -19.88 -17.57 1.16
C GLU A 61 -19.26 -16.25 1.62
N ARG A 62 -18.10 -16.33 2.29
CA ARG A 62 -17.39 -15.13 2.75
C ARG A 62 -16.84 -14.31 1.60
N VAL A 63 -16.24 -14.96 0.60
CA VAL A 63 -15.67 -14.29 -0.57
C VAL A 63 -16.78 -13.65 -1.41
N SER A 64 -17.85 -14.39 -1.71
CA SER A 64 -19.00 -13.90 -2.46
C SER A 64 -19.62 -12.66 -1.81
N LYS A 65 -19.86 -12.71 -0.48
CA LYS A 65 -20.43 -11.57 0.25
C LYS A 65 -19.53 -10.34 0.19
N ALA A 66 -18.22 -10.51 0.37
CA ALA A 66 -17.27 -9.39 0.30
C ALA A 66 -17.24 -8.77 -1.12
N LEU A 67 -17.34 -9.58 -2.17
CA LEU A 67 -17.41 -9.11 -3.55
C LEU A 67 -18.65 -8.26 -3.79
N ASP A 68 -19.82 -8.68 -3.29
CA ASP A 68 -21.06 -7.91 -3.41
C ASP A 68 -20.95 -6.53 -2.75
N GLU A 69 -20.34 -6.48 -1.55
CA GLU A 69 -20.13 -5.23 -0.81
C GLU A 69 -19.18 -4.27 -1.55
N ILE A 70 -18.10 -4.80 -2.14
CA ILE A 70 -17.13 -4.02 -2.92
C ILE A 70 -17.77 -3.45 -4.19
N GLU A 71 -18.47 -4.29 -4.96
CA GLU A 71 -19.16 -3.86 -6.19
C GLU A 71 -20.16 -2.73 -5.89
N ALA A 72 -20.96 -2.89 -4.83
CA ALA A 72 -21.90 -1.87 -4.39
C ALA A 72 -21.22 -0.57 -3.91
N ALA A 73 -20.04 -0.67 -3.29
CA ALA A 73 -19.27 0.51 -2.86
C ALA A 73 -18.66 1.27 -4.04
N VAL A 74 -18.09 0.56 -5.01
CA VAL A 74 -17.52 1.14 -6.24
C VAL A 74 -18.59 1.88 -7.03
N GLU A 75 -19.77 1.29 -7.20
CA GLU A 75 -20.87 1.94 -7.90
C GLU A 75 -21.38 3.20 -7.18
N ARG A 76 -21.41 3.20 -5.84
CA ARG A 76 -21.74 4.39 -5.05
C ARG A 76 -20.68 5.49 -5.19
N ALA A 77 -19.40 5.13 -5.14
CA ALA A 77 -18.29 6.08 -5.26
C ALA A 77 -18.24 6.74 -6.64
N ARG A 78 -18.51 5.98 -7.71
CA ARG A 78 -18.64 6.52 -9.07
C ARG A 78 -19.75 7.58 -9.18
N LYS A 79 -20.87 7.36 -8.51
CA LYS A 79 -22.03 8.27 -8.52
C LYS A 79 -21.83 9.51 -7.64
N ARG A 80 -20.99 9.44 -6.61
CA ARG A 80 -20.74 10.53 -5.65
C ARG A 80 -19.30 11.03 -5.76
N ARG A 81 -19.00 11.82 -6.80
CA ARG A 81 -17.76 12.62 -6.81
C ARG A 81 -17.99 13.89 -5.98
N SER A 82 -17.27 14.07 -4.88
CA SER A 82 -17.33 15.30 -4.07
C SER A 82 -16.57 16.43 -4.75
N LEU A 83 -16.99 17.68 -4.51
CA LEU A 83 -16.31 18.89 -5.00
C LEU A 83 -14.87 19.01 -4.48
N GLU A 84 -14.57 18.49 -3.30
CA GLU A 84 -13.21 18.42 -2.74
C GLU A 84 -12.25 17.62 -3.61
N ALA A 85 -12.72 16.67 -4.42
CA ALA A 85 -11.87 15.95 -5.37
C ALA A 85 -11.32 16.84 -6.50
N TRP A 86 -11.81 18.07 -6.63
CA TRP A 86 -11.45 19.03 -7.69
C TRP A 86 -10.61 20.21 -7.18
N PHE A 87 -10.51 20.41 -5.86
CA PHE A 87 -9.73 21.49 -5.27
C PHE A 87 -8.45 20.91 -4.64
N LYS A 88 -7.29 21.43 -5.04
CA LYS A 88 -5.98 21.13 -4.44
C LYS A 88 -5.68 22.07 -3.29
#